data_AF-A0A3P8FEX0-F1
#
_entry.id   AF-A0A3P8FEX0-F1
#
_cell.length_a   1.000
_cell.length_b   1.000
_cell.length_c   1.000
_cell.angle_alpha   90.00
_cell.angle_beta   90.00
_cell.angle_gamma   90.00
#
_symmetry.space_group_name_H-M   'P 1'
#
loop_
_entity.id
_entity.type
_entity.pdbx_description
1 polymer ?
#
loop_
_entity_poly.entity_id
_entity_poly.type
_entity_poly.pdbx_seq_one_letter_code
_entity_poly.pdbx_strand_id
1 'polypeptide(L)'
;MQVSKTKLKLKKHWTMGRTKSQNFSTAFLQDNNKRNKFKIVLSNKFQAFHNLINGEGTTVESNWKGIKEAITETCHEVLGHKKHHHKEWIIVDTLDKIQERWNKAAINNSRTRAEKAKAQAEYTKVNKQVKWSIRID
;
A
#
# COMPACT_ATOMS: atom_id res chain seq x y z
N MET A 1 41.11 23.89 -3.61
CA MET A 1 40.66 22.53 -3.24
C MET A 1 39.55 22.11 -4.21
N GLN A 2 39.75 21.03 -4.94
CA GLN A 2 38.85 20.56 -6.00
C GLN A 2 37.64 19.88 -5.35
N VAL A 3 36.48 20.53 -5.38
CA VAL A 3 35.22 19.97 -4.86
C VAL A 3 34.70 18.98 -5.89
N SER A 4 34.80 17.68 -5.59
CA SER A 4 34.22 16.63 -6.44
C SER A 4 32.69 16.61 -6.25
N LYS A 5 31.98 17.21 -7.21
CA LYS A 5 30.52 17.09 -7.33
C LYS A 5 30.16 15.67 -7.77
N THR A 6 29.75 14.82 -6.85
CA THR A 6 29.15 13.52 -7.18
C THR A 6 27.64 13.68 -7.37
N LYS A 7 27.15 13.39 -8.58
CA LYS A 7 25.73 13.48 -8.97
C LYS A 7 25.09 12.11 -8.78
N LEU A 8 24.31 11.93 -7.71
CA LEU A 8 23.59 10.67 -7.49
C LEU A 8 22.38 10.58 -8.45
N LYS A 9 22.31 9.51 -9.24
CA LYS A 9 21.15 9.21 -10.11
C LYS A 9 20.11 8.42 -9.32
N LEU A 10 19.11 9.09 -8.77
CA LEU A 10 17.94 8.41 -8.21
C LEU A 10 17.15 7.73 -9.34
N LYS A 11 16.75 6.48 -9.10
CA LYS A 11 15.90 5.72 -10.01
C LYS A 11 14.55 6.44 -10.10
N LYS A 12 14.14 6.88 -11.29
CA LYS A 12 12.81 7.46 -11.52
C LYS A 12 11.77 6.46 -11.00
N HIS A 13 10.92 6.90 -10.08
CA HIS A 13 9.73 6.13 -9.78
C HIS A 13 8.80 6.27 -10.97
N TRP A 14 8.40 5.13 -11.53
CA TRP A 14 7.39 5.13 -12.58
C TRP A 14 6.05 5.48 -11.96
N THR A 15 5.43 6.57 -12.38
CA THR A 15 4.01 6.84 -12.13
C THR A 15 3.21 5.94 -13.07
N MET A 16 3.19 4.64 -12.76
CA MET A 16 2.33 3.69 -13.45
C MET A 16 0.90 4.19 -13.26
N GLY A 17 0.18 4.45 -14.36
CA GLY A 17 -1.26 4.67 -14.35
C GLY A 17 -1.92 3.43 -13.75
N ARG A 18 -2.09 3.43 -12.42
CA ARG A 18 -2.52 2.26 -11.68
C ARG A 18 -4.02 2.18 -11.81
N THR A 19 -4.50 1.32 -12.70
CA THR A 19 -5.84 0.76 -12.51
C THR A 19 -5.81 0.08 -11.14
N LYS A 20 -6.53 0.63 -10.15
CA LYS A 20 -6.61 0.05 -8.81
C LYS A 20 -7.42 -1.25 -8.89
N SER A 21 -6.79 -2.32 -9.34
CA SER A 21 -7.30 -3.66 -9.09
C SER A 21 -7.19 -3.91 -7.59
N GLN A 22 -8.29 -3.69 -6.86
CA GLN A 22 -8.36 -4.04 -5.45
C GLN A 22 -8.71 -5.51 -5.35
N ASN A 23 -7.80 -6.29 -4.78
CA ASN A 23 -8.06 -7.70 -4.51
C ASN A 23 -9.13 -7.84 -3.42
N PHE A 24 -10.04 -8.79 -3.58
CA PHE A 24 -10.96 -9.18 -2.52
C PHE A 24 -10.23 -9.91 -1.39
N SER A 25 -10.78 -9.82 -0.18
CA SER A 25 -10.20 -10.51 0.98
C SER A 25 -10.54 -12.01 0.94
N THR A 26 -9.53 -12.86 0.70
CA THR A 26 -9.68 -14.32 0.68
C THR A 26 -9.91 -14.93 2.06
N ALA A 27 -9.53 -14.22 3.14
CA ALA A 27 -9.70 -14.69 4.51
C ALA A 27 -11.17 -14.92 4.89
N PHE A 28 -12.11 -14.20 4.27
CA PHE A 28 -13.54 -14.36 4.56
C PHE A 28 -14.14 -15.68 4.05
N LEU A 29 -13.45 -16.38 3.13
CA LEU A 29 -13.88 -17.70 2.69
C LEU A 29 -13.49 -18.82 3.66
N GLN A 30 -12.60 -18.53 4.64
CA GLN A 30 -12.25 -19.46 5.72
C GLN A 30 -13.33 -19.52 6.81
N ASP A 31 -14.11 -18.45 6.95
CA ASP A 31 -15.26 -18.41 7.87
C ASP A 31 -16.46 -19.13 7.23
N ASN A 32 -16.88 -20.23 7.85
CA ASN A 32 -17.98 -21.07 7.37
C ASN A 32 -19.31 -20.31 7.23
N ASN A 33 -19.60 -19.36 8.13
CA ASN A 33 -20.84 -18.58 8.08
C ASN A 33 -20.79 -17.61 6.89
N LYS A 34 -19.67 -16.93 6.69
CA LYS A 34 -19.49 -16.01 5.55
C LYS A 34 -19.46 -16.73 4.22
N ARG A 35 -18.82 -17.90 4.15
CA ARG A 35 -18.81 -18.75 2.96
C ARG A 35 -20.22 -19.23 2.61
N ASN A 36 -21.01 -19.65 3.59
CA ASN A 36 -22.42 -20.02 3.35
C ASN A 36 -23.24 -18.83 2.88
N LYS A 37 -23.06 -17.65 3.49
CA LYS A 37 -23.69 -16.41 3.03
C LYS A 37 -23.32 -16.08 1.58
N PHE A 38 -22.04 -16.17 1.22
CA PHE A 38 -21.57 -15.97 -0.15
C PHE A 38 -22.28 -16.92 -1.12
N LYS A 39 -22.36 -18.22 -0.79
CA LYS A 39 -23.03 -19.22 -1.60
C LYS A 39 -24.51 -18.88 -1.83
N ILE A 40 -25.24 -18.51 -0.76
CA ILE A 40 -26.67 -18.16 -0.84
C ILE A 40 -26.88 -16.91 -1.70
N VAL A 41 -26.14 -15.83 -1.44
CA VAL A 41 -26.27 -14.58 -2.20
C VAL A 41 -25.95 -14.80 -3.67
N LEU A 42 -24.88 -15.54 -3.96
CA LEU A 42 -24.50 -15.88 -5.33
C LEU A 42 -25.59 -16.69 -6.04
N SER A 43 -26.10 -17.74 -5.39
CA SER A 43 -27.17 -18.58 -5.95
C SER A 43 -28.44 -17.78 -6.24
N ASN A 44 -28.84 -16.89 -5.35
CA ASN A 44 -30.00 -16.03 -5.55
C ASN A 44 -29.81 -15.07 -6.75
N LYS A 45 -28.64 -14.44 -6.87
CA LYS A 45 -28.32 -13.57 -8.02
C LYS A 45 -28.28 -14.33 -9.34
N PHE A 46 -27.69 -15.53 -9.36
CA PHE A 46 -27.68 -16.36 -10.56
C PHE A 46 -29.06 -16.83 -10.98
N GLN A 47 -29.96 -17.15 -10.04
CA GLN A 47 -31.35 -17.49 -10.36
C GLN A 47 -32.08 -16.31 -11.02
N ALA A 48 -31.95 -15.11 -10.45
CA ALA A 48 -32.52 -13.90 -11.05
C ALA A 48 -31.93 -13.63 -12.45
N PHE A 49 -30.62 -13.84 -12.62
CA PHE A 49 -29.94 -13.65 -13.90
C PHE A 49 -30.34 -14.71 -14.94
N HIS A 50 -30.51 -15.97 -14.56
CA HIS A 50 -31.00 -17.02 -15.46
C HIS A 50 -32.41 -16.73 -15.98
N ASN A 51 -33.29 -16.22 -15.13
CA ASN A 51 -34.64 -15.80 -15.55
C ASN A 51 -34.58 -14.64 -16.56
N LEU A 52 -33.57 -13.76 -16.46
CA LEU A 52 -33.35 -12.65 -17.38
C LEU A 52 -32.75 -13.10 -18.73
N ILE A 53 -31.80 -14.04 -18.72
CA ILE A 53 -31.17 -14.57 -19.94
C ILE A 53 -32.17 -15.29 -20.84
N ASN A 54 -33.16 -15.98 -20.25
CA ASN A 54 -34.19 -16.72 -20.99
C ASN A 54 -35.23 -15.82 -21.69
N GLY A 55 -35.07 -14.48 -21.61
CA GLY A 55 -35.79 -13.54 -22.45
C GLY A 55 -35.28 -13.55 -23.90
N GLU A 56 -36.19 -13.47 -24.85
CA GLU A 56 -35.90 -13.50 -26.28
C GLU A 56 -35.00 -12.30 -26.69
N GLY A 57 -33.84 -12.56 -27.30
CA GLY A 57 -32.97 -11.52 -27.89
C GLY A 57 -31.66 -11.18 -27.14
N THR A 58 -31.25 -11.95 -26.12
CA THR A 58 -29.95 -11.71 -25.45
C THR A 58 -28.77 -12.31 -26.23
N THR A 59 -27.67 -11.55 -26.37
CA THR A 59 -26.46 -12.03 -27.05
C THR A 59 -25.56 -12.80 -26.08
N VAL A 60 -24.75 -13.72 -26.58
CA VAL A 60 -23.79 -14.48 -25.74
C VAL A 60 -22.84 -13.54 -24.98
N GLU A 61 -22.50 -12.40 -25.57
CA GLU A 61 -21.65 -11.37 -24.97
C GLU A 61 -22.34 -10.64 -23.80
N SER A 62 -23.62 -10.26 -23.93
CA SER A 62 -24.36 -9.66 -22.81
C SER A 62 -24.53 -10.63 -21.65
N ASN A 63 -24.74 -11.92 -21.96
CA ASN A 63 -24.87 -12.97 -20.96
C ASN A 63 -23.55 -13.17 -20.20
N TRP A 64 -22.43 -13.23 -20.92
CA TRP A 64 -21.11 -13.31 -20.31
C TRP A 64 -20.79 -12.10 -19.42
N LYS A 65 -21.16 -10.89 -19.87
CA LYS A 65 -20.98 -9.65 -19.09
C LYS A 65 -21.76 -9.70 -17.78
N GLY A 66 -23.03 -10.08 -17.80
CA GLY A 66 -23.84 -10.13 -16.59
C GLY A 66 -23.43 -11.22 -15.59
N ILE A 67 -22.92 -12.37 -16.06
CA ILE A 67 -22.28 -13.38 -15.18
C ILE A 67 -21.10 -12.76 -14.44
N LYS A 68 -20.25 -12.03 -15.17
CA LYS A 68 -19.07 -11.37 -14.60
C LYS A 68 -19.46 -10.32 -13.55
N GLU A 69 -20.49 -9.54 -13.83
CA GLU A 69 -21.04 -8.53 -12.92
C GLU A 69 -21.63 -9.18 -11.66
N ALA A 70 -22.47 -10.20 -11.79
CA ALA A 70 -23.08 -10.90 -10.65
C ALA A 70 -22.02 -11.48 -9.68
N ILE A 71 -20.96 -12.10 -10.21
CA ILE A 71 -19.84 -12.60 -9.40
C ILE A 71 -19.10 -11.43 -8.73
N THR A 72 -18.82 -10.36 -9.48
CA THR A 72 -18.08 -9.19 -8.98
C THR A 72 -18.83 -8.47 -7.86
N GLU A 73 -20.13 -8.26 -8.01
CA GLU A 73 -20.98 -7.65 -6.98
C GLU A 73 -21.08 -8.52 -5.72
N THR A 74 -21.24 -9.83 -5.88
CA THR A 74 -21.31 -10.73 -4.71
C THR A 74 -20.00 -10.70 -3.92
N CYS A 75 -18.86 -10.65 -4.62
CA CYS A 75 -17.55 -10.47 -4.01
C CYS A 75 -17.47 -9.13 -3.25
N HIS A 76 -17.99 -8.04 -3.80
CA HIS A 76 -18.06 -6.74 -3.10
C HIS A 76 -18.93 -6.79 -1.85
N GLU A 77 -20.13 -7.36 -1.93
CA GLU A 77 -21.10 -7.41 -0.82
C GLU A 77 -20.65 -8.28 0.35
N VAL A 78 -20.01 -9.42 0.07
CA VAL A 78 -19.73 -10.43 1.09
C VAL A 78 -18.26 -10.46 1.52
N LEU A 79 -17.33 -10.35 0.56
CA LEU A 79 -15.90 -10.42 0.84
C LEU A 79 -15.31 -9.03 1.08
N GLY A 80 -15.78 -8.01 0.37
CA GLY A 80 -15.22 -6.68 0.42
C GLY A 80 -13.74 -6.64 -0.01
N HIS A 81 -13.20 -5.42 -0.08
CA HIS A 81 -11.81 -5.23 -0.50
C HIS A 81 -10.83 -5.56 0.62
N LYS A 82 -9.69 -6.14 0.22
CA LYS A 82 -8.56 -6.31 1.11
C LYS A 82 -8.09 -4.91 1.55
N LYS A 83 -8.14 -4.66 2.85
CA LYS A 83 -7.58 -3.42 3.42
C LYS A 83 -6.07 -3.46 3.24
N HIS A 84 -5.53 -2.45 2.57
CA HIS A 84 -4.10 -2.22 2.57
C HIS A 84 -3.75 -1.56 3.89
N HIS A 85 -3.22 -2.35 4.82
CA HIS A 85 -2.53 -1.79 5.98
C HIS A 85 -1.27 -1.10 5.45
N HIS A 86 -1.32 0.23 5.35
CA HIS A 86 -0.13 1.03 5.15
C HIS A 86 0.77 0.79 6.36
N LYS A 87 1.95 0.23 6.15
CA LYS A 87 2.98 0.17 7.19
C LYS A 87 3.47 1.59 7.47
N GLU A 88 3.39 2.05 8.71
CA GLU A 88 3.65 3.44 9.15
C GLU A 88 5.05 3.96 8.79
N TRP A 89 5.99 3.08 8.44
CA TRP A 89 7.34 3.44 8.02
C TRP A 89 7.43 4.38 6.78
N ILE A 90 6.34 4.64 6.05
CA ILE A 90 6.30 5.56 4.88
C ILE A 90 5.47 6.83 5.22
N ILE A 91 5.61 7.37 6.42
CA ILE A 91 5.11 8.71 6.76
C ILE A 91 6.21 9.75 6.45
N VAL A 92 5.82 10.97 6.07
CA VAL A 92 6.73 12.12 5.83
C VAL A 92 7.73 12.32 6.99
N ASP A 93 7.26 12.13 8.22
CA ASP A 93 8.07 12.17 9.45
C ASP A 93 9.25 11.16 9.43
N THR A 94 9.10 9.98 8.82
CA THR A 94 10.20 9.02 8.64
C THR A 94 11.22 9.52 7.61
N LEU A 95 10.75 10.17 6.53
CA LEU A 95 11.63 10.79 5.53
C LEU A 95 12.39 11.98 6.12
N ASP A 96 11.74 12.80 6.95
CA ASP A 96 12.37 13.92 7.67
C ASP A 96 13.42 13.40 8.66
N LYS A 97 13.13 12.33 9.41
CA LYS A 97 14.11 11.66 10.29
C LYS A 97 15.29 11.03 9.54
N ILE A 98 15.07 10.53 8.32
CA ILE A 98 16.16 10.06 7.44
C ILE A 98 17.00 11.25 6.95
N GLN A 99 16.35 12.36 6.60
CA GLN A 99 17.01 13.60 6.22
C GLN A 99 17.83 14.18 7.38
N GLU A 100 17.34 14.12 8.62
CA GLU A 100 18.08 14.56 9.81
C GLU A 100 19.35 13.71 10.07
N ARG A 101 19.34 12.43 9.70
CA ARG A 101 20.56 11.59 9.72
C ARG A 101 21.61 12.03 8.69
N TRP A 102 21.25 12.83 7.67
CA TRP A 102 22.20 13.38 6.70
C TRP A 102 23.02 14.56 7.26
N ASN A 103 22.78 14.98 8.50
CA ASN A 103 23.57 16.02 9.19
C ASN A 103 25.04 15.65 9.48
N LYS A 104 25.55 14.53 8.95
CA LYS A 104 27.00 14.29 8.81
C LYS A 104 27.74 15.43 8.09
N ALA A 105 27.03 16.23 7.29
CA ALA A 105 27.57 17.44 6.70
C ALA A 105 28.07 18.45 7.76
N ALA A 106 27.36 18.62 8.88
CA ALA A 106 27.79 19.52 9.96
C ALA A 106 29.05 19.01 10.67
N ILE A 107 29.16 17.69 10.87
CA ILE A 107 30.36 17.04 11.45
C ILE A 107 31.57 17.11 10.51
N ASN A 108 31.33 17.01 9.20
CA ASN A 108 32.40 17.04 8.18
C ASN A 108 32.84 18.48 7.85
N ASN A 109 31.94 19.47 7.96
CA ASN A 109 32.22 20.89 7.71
C ASN A 109 32.65 21.66 8.96
N SER A 110 32.64 21.04 10.15
CA SER A 110 33.09 21.68 11.39
C SER A 110 34.56 22.09 11.28
N ARG A 111 34.87 23.36 11.56
CA ARG A 111 36.24 23.88 11.43
C ARG A 111 37.06 23.63 12.68
N THR A 112 36.43 23.60 13.85
CA THR A 112 37.11 23.43 15.14
C THR A 112 36.70 22.13 15.84
N ARG A 113 37.58 21.61 16.70
CA ARG A 113 37.35 20.37 17.47
C ARG A 113 36.11 20.45 18.36
N ALA A 114 35.81 21.63 18.91
CA ALA A 114 34.65 21.86 19.76
C ALA A 114 33.33 21.77 18.98
N GLU A 115 33.25 22.39 17.81
CA GLU A 115 32.08 22.31 16.92
C GLU A 115 31.83 20.86 16.47
N LYS A 116 32.90 20.12 16.16
CA LYS A 116 32.81 18.71 15.78
C LYS A 116 32.25 17.86 16.92
N ALA A 117 32.72 18.07 18.14
CA ALA A 117 32.24 17.35 19.31
C ALA A 117 30.75 17.63 19.58
N LYS A 118 30.32 18.89 19.43
CA LYS A 118 28.91 19.28 19.59
C LYS A 118 28.01 18.64 18.53
N ALA A 119 28.38 18.72 17.26
CA ALA A 119 27.63 18.11 16.16
C ALA A 119 27.56 16.57 16.28
N GLN A 120 28.63 15.93 16.76
CA GLN A 120 28.67 14.49 17.03
C GLN A 120 27.72 14.08 18.17
N ALA A 121 27.61 14.91 19.22
CA ALA A 121 26.70 14.68 20.34
C ALA A 121 25.23 14.78 19.90
N GLU A 122 24.88 15.79 19.11
CA GLU A 122 23.54 15.99 18.55
C GLU A 122 23.15 14.83 17.61
N TYR A 123 24.05 14.41 16.70
CA TYR A 123 23.83 13.26 15.82
C TYR A 123 23.59 11.96 16.60
N THR A 124 24.34 11.75 17.69
CA THR A 124 24.17 10.56 18.54
C THR A 124 22.79 10.51 19.20
N LYS A 125 22.27 11.66 19.66
CA LYS A 125 20.95 11.77 20.29
C LYS A 125 19.83 11.43 19.30
N VAL A 126 19.84 12.07 18.13
CA VAL A 126 18.84 11.82 17.07
C VAL A 126 18.90 10.37 16.59
N ASN A 127 20.10 9.81 16.40
CA ASN A 127 20.25 8.43 15.96
C ASN A 127 19.70 7.40 16.97
N LYS A 128 19.83 7.66 18.27
CA LYS A 128 19.22 6.83 19.33
C LYS A 128 17.69 6.90 19.28
N GLN A 129 17.12 8.10 19.14
CA GLN A 129 15.66 8.29 19.07
C GLN A 129 15.05 7.55 17.88
N VAL A 130 15.67 7.65 16.70
CA VAL A 130 15.20 6.92 15.50
C VAL A 130 15.33 5.40 15.67
N LYS A 131 16.38 4.90 16.35
CA LYS A 131 16.51 3.46 16.64
C LYS A 131 15.44 2.97 17.62
N TRP A 132 14.99 3.83 18.54
CA TRP A 132 13.97 3.49 19.51
C TRP A 132 12.58 3.47 18.88
N SER A 133 12.25 4.45 18.02
CA SER A 133 10.97 4.46 17.29
C SER A 133 10.81 3.23 16.39
N ILE A 134 11.87 2.80 15.69
CA ILE A 134 11.85 1.60 14.83
C ILE A 134 11.61 0.29 15.62
N ARG A 135 11.87 0.27 16.93
CA ARG A 135 11.68 -0.92 17.78
C ARG A 135 10.29 -1.01 18.40
N ILE A 136 9.58 0.10 18.47
CA ILE A 136 8.25 0.19 19.11
C ILE A 136 7.14 -0.09 18.09
N ASP A 137 7.37 0.20 16.81
CA ASP A 137 6.53 -0.20 15.67
C ASP A 137 6.73 -1.69 15.30
#